data_AF-A0A848LU12-F1
#
_entry.id   AF-A0A848LU12-F1
#
_cell.length_a   1.000
_cell.length_b   1.000
_cell.length_c   1.000
_cell.angle_alpha   90.00
_cell.angle_beta   90.00
_cell.angle_gamma   90.00
#
_symmetry.space_group_name_H-M   'P 1'
#
loop_
_entity.id
_entity.type
_entity.pdbx_description
1 polymer ?
#
loop_
_entity_poly.entity_id
_entity_poly.type
_entity_poly.pdbx_seq_one_letter_code
_entity_poly.pdbx_strand_id
1 'polypeptide(L)'
;MATAAFAGVRFVPTAHASYSHNGWDQKHIATIHDNNGPAGGGSGPGTYDEEYCVMSETSAMPVSTIGPFIQQTLTQLSFDIVWDGSADWRVDLWRAPKACNEYSTADRNNIEIEYRIRETWASVCGGDIYACVTSVSPITDATRAHQHYKYMNVHLKREQLAALATTHRARKFINHETGHVLGLRDPVSGAECMYSVMTNDLYAHLGCTATVWHPTTSDFVSVRSIANRAN
;
A
#
# COMPACT_ATOMS: atom_id res chain seq x y z
N MET A 1 1.17 35.34 38.16
CA MET A 1 2.36 34.89 37.40
C MET A 1 2.01 33.53 36.82
N ALA A 2 1.98 33.42 35.49
CA ALA A 2 1.54 32.24 34.78
C ALA A 2 2.68 31.22 34.68
N THR A 3 2.39 29.96 35.02
CA THR A 3 3.25 28.81 34.82
C THR A 3 3.31 28.47 33.33
N ALA A 4 4.48 28.66 32.71
CA ALA A 4 4.75 28.18 31.37
C ALA A 4 4.93 26.65 31.41
N ALA A 5 3.95 25.92 30.88
CA ALA A 5 4.10 24.50 30.60
C ALA A 5 5.01 24.37 29.36
N PHE A 6 6.24 23.92 29.56
CA PHE A 6 7.09 23.44 28.48
C PHE A 6 6.45 22.17 27.90
N ALA A 7 5.76 22.31 26.78
CA ALA A 7 5.41 21.18 25.93
C ALA A 7 6.73 20.62 25.37
N GLY A 8 7.24 19.58 26.03
CA GLY A 8 8.33 18.79 25.50
C GLY A 8 7.91 18.21 24.17
N VAL A 9 8.44 18.77 23.09
CA VAL A 9 8.39 18.17 21.75
C VAL A 9 9.05 16.81 21.89
N ARG A 10 8.22 15.76 22.01
CA ARG A 10 8.70 14.39 21.86
C ARG A 10 9.23 14.33 20.44
N PHE A 11 10.56 14.25 20.33
CA PHE A 11 11.23 13.76 19.13
C PHE A 11 10.68 12.35 18.90
N VAL A 12 9.58 12.25 18.15
CA VAL A 12 9.21 11.02 17.48
C VAL A 12 10.40 10.77 16.55
N PRO A 13 11.15 9.67 16.73
CA PRO A 13 12.22 9.35 15.80
C PRO A 13 11.61 9.43 14.40
N THR A 14 12.22 10.19 13.49
CA THR A 14 11.98 10.00 12.07
C THR A 14 12.03 8.51 11.85
N ALA A 15 10.96 7.95 11.29
CA ALA A 15 10.82 6.52 11.20
C ALA A 15 12.09 5.93 10.53
N HIS A 16 12.45 4.71 10.89
CA HIS A 16 13.50 3.98 10.19
C HIS A 16 12.96 2.67 9.63
N ALA A 17 11.65 2.47 9.60
CA ALA A 17 10.94 1.59 8.65
C ALA A 17 10.64 2.28 7.30
N SER A 18 11.02 3.55 7.23
CA SER A 18 10.50 4.58 6.34
C SER A 18 11.59 5.11 5.42
N TYR A 19 12.23 4.24 4.68
CA TYR A 19 12.94 4.75 3.52
C TYR A 19 12.01 4.53 2.36
N SER A 20 11.42 5.62 1.94
CA SER A 20 11.00 5.80 0.58
C SER A 20 12.15 5.43 -0.36
N HIS A 21 11.82 4.98 -1.56
CA HIS A 21 12.79 5.00 -2.64
C HIS A 21 13.22 6.45 -2.89
N ASN A 22 14.23 6.94 -2.19
CA ASN A 22 14.79 8.27 -2.40
C ASN A 22 15.92 8.14 -3.42
N GLY A 23 15.67 8.61 -4.63
CA GLY A 23 16.59 8.53 -5.76
C GLY A 23 15.87 8.76 -7.08
N TRP A 24 16.57 8.52 -8.19
CA TRP A 24 16.01 8.67 -9.54
C TRP A 24 14.80 7.74 -9.78
N ASP A 25 14.79 6.54 -9.21
CA ASP A 25 13.75 5.53 -9.42
C ASP A 25 12.94 5.33 -8.12
N GLN A 26 11.80 5.99 -8.03
CA GLN A 26 10.88 5.92 -6.89
C GLN A 26 9.79 4.88 -7.16
N LYS A 27 9.85 3.72 -6.50
CA LYS A 27 8.89 2.62 -6.71
C LYS A 27 7.57 2.86 -5.98
N HIS A 28 6.78 3.82 -6.44
CA HIS A 28 5.40 4.01 -5.97
C HIS A 28 4.48 4.48 -7.09
N ILE A 29 3.17 4.40 -6.83
CA ILE A 29 2.14 4.86 -7.76
C ILE A 29 2.20 6.39 -7.94
N ALA A 30 2.10 6.87 -9.18
CA ALA A 30 2.29 8.29 -9.50
C ALA A 30 1.16 9.21 -8.99
N THR A 31 -0.06 8.67 -8.87
CA THR A 31 -1.27 9.39 -8.44
C THR A 31 -1.21 9.85 -6.98
N ILE A 32 -0.38 9.22 -6.15
CA ILE A 32 -0.21 9.56 -4.72
C ILE A 32 0.23 11.02 -4.47
N HIS A 33 0.63 11.71 -5.52
CA HIS A 33 1.06 13.09 -5.43
C HIS A 33 -0.04 14.12 -5.68
N ASP A 34 -1.15 13.69 -6.24
CA ASP A 34 -2.26 14.56 -6.59
C ASP A 34 -3.25 14.53 -5.42
N ASN A 35 -3.32 15.61 -4.63
CA ASN A 35 -4.31 15.71 -3.55
C ASN A 35 -5.61 16.26 -4.13
N ASN A 36 -6.64 15.43 -4.22
CA ASN A 36 -7.99 15.90 -4.54
C ASN A 36 -9.07 15.13 -3.77
N GLY A 37 -8.80 14.81 -2.49
CA GLY A 37 -9.88 14.41 -1.58
C GLY A 37 -11.06 15.38 -1.74
N PRO A 38 -12.32 14.90 -1.74
CA PRO A 38 -13.46 15.68 -2.21
C PRO A 38 -13.46 17.06 -1.56
N ALA A 39 -13.53 18.13 -2.36
CA ALA A 39 -13.59 19.51 -1.90
C ALA A 39 -14.84 19.72 -1.02
N GLY A 40 -14.76 19.36 0.26
CA GLY A 40 -15.90 19.28 1.18
C GLY A 40 -16.03 18.01 2.03
N GLY A 41 -15.10 17.03 1.95
CA GLY A 41 -15.13 15.85 2.84
C GLY A 41 -16.28 14.87 2.57
N GLY A 42 -16.67 14.71 1.30
CA GLY A 42 -17.67 13.72 0.86
C GLY A 42 -17.14 12.28 0.84
N SER A 43 -18.04 11.31 0.71
CA SER A 43 -17.74 9.86 0.74
C SER A 43 -17.89 9.18 -0.64
N GLY A 44 -17.37 9.79 -1.70
CA GLY A 44 -17.48 9.28 -3.07
C GLY A 44 -16.24 9.59 -3.90
N PRO A 45 -16.06 8.90 -5.04
CA PRO A 45 -14.78 8.91 -5.73
C PRO A 45 -14.43 10.30 -6.27
N GLY A 46 -13.24 10.79 -5.93
CA GLY A 46 -12.61 11.97 -6.50
C GLY A 46 -12.11 11.72 -7.92
N THR A 47 -11.71 12.80 -8.60
CA THR A 47 -11.25 12.73 -10.01
C THR A 47 -9.82 12.17 -10.13
N TYR A 48 -9.16 11.88 -9.01
CA TYR A 48 -7.76 11.48 -8.95
C TYR A 48 -7.52 10.34 -7.94
N ASP A 49 -8.58 9.62 -7.56
CA ASP A 49 -8.48 8.46 -6.69
C ASP A 49 -7.67 7.36 -7.37
N GLU A 50 -6.90 6.61 -6.58
CA GLU A 50 -6.29 5.38 -7.03
C GLU A 50 -7.39 4.32 -7.26
N GLU A 51 -7.76 4.10 -8.53
CA GLU A 51 -8.65 3.00 -8.85
C GLU A 51 -7.86 1.68 -8.79
N TYR A 52 -8.45 0.68 -8.12
CA TYR A 52 -7.91 -0.66 -8.08
C TYR A 52 -8.94 -1.70 -8.49
N CYS A 53 -8.49 -2.70 -9.25
CA CYS A 53 -9.29 -3.88 -9.55
C CYS A 53 -8.67 -5.12 -8.92
N VAL A 54 -9.48 -6.17 -8.80
CA VAL A 54 -9.04 -7.47 -8.27
C VAL A 54 -9.27 -8.53 -9.32
N MET A 55 -8.29 -9.40 -9.53
CA MET A 55 -8.43 -10.61 -10.33
C MET A 55 -7.91 -11.82 -9.57
N SER A 56 -8.58 -12.93 -9.75
CA SER A 56 -8.14 -14.22 -9.23
C SER A 56 -8.11 -15.22 -10.34
N GLU A 57 -6.99 -15.94 -10.45
CA GLU A 57 -6.80 -17.00 -11.44
C GLU A 57 -6.78 -18.37 -10.77
N THR A 58 -7.42 -18.46 -9.60
CA THR A 58 -7.71 -19.71 -8.90
C THR A 58 -9.20 -19.76 -8.58
N SER A 59 -9.83 -20.91 -8.87
CA SER A 59 -11.25 -21.14 -8.56
C SER A 59 -11.51 -21.25 -7.06
N ALA A 60 -10.49 -21.56 -6.26
CA ALA A 60 -10.60 -21.68 -4.82
C ALA A 60 -10.80 -20.33 -4.11
N MET A 61 -10.52 -19.22 -4.79
CA MET A 61 -10.74 -17.86 -4.29
C MET A 61 -11.33 -16.98 -5.38
N PRO A 62 -12.65 -17.06 -5.64
CA PRO A 62 -13.26 -16.22 -6.66
C PRO A 62 -13.20 -14.73 -6.26
N VAL A 63 -13.19 -13.85 -7.27
CA VAL A 63 -13.17 -12.38 -7.08
C VAL A 63 -14.34 -11.89 -6.22
N SER A 64 -15.49 -12.55 -6.30
CA SER A 64 -16.66 -12.27 -5.45
C SER A 64 -16.39 -12.44 -3.96
N THR A 65 -15.41 -13.25 -3.58
CA THR A 65 -14.98 -13.45 -2.18
C THR A 65 -13.81 -12.53 -1.82
N ILE A 66 -12.76 -12.50 -2.64
CA ILE A 66 -11.54 -11.76 -2.29
C ILE A 66 -11.67 -10.24 -2.48
N GLY A 67 -12.43 -9.80 -3.49
CA GLY A 67 -12.62 -8.39 -3.78
C GLY A 67 -13.20 -7.60 -2.61
N PRO A 68 -14.34 -8.02 -2.02
CA PRO A 68 -14.89 -7.37 -0.82
C PRO A 68 -13.94 -7.41 0.38
N PHE A 69 -13.14 -8.46 0.52
CA PHE A 69 -12.19 -8.57 1.62
C PHE A 69 -11.01 -7.59 1.51
N ILE A 70 -10.45 -7.43 0.31
CA ILE A 70 -9.43 -6.41 0.03
C ILE A 70 -10.03 -5.02 0.26
N GLN A 71 -11.23 -4.75 -0.27
CA GLN A 71 -11.91 -3.48 -0.05
C GLN A 71 -12.12 -3.18 1.42
N GLN A 72 -12.61 -4.15 2.19
CA GLN A 72 -12.78 -3.98 3.62
C GLN A 72 -11.44 -3.65 4.30
N THR A 73 -10.37 -4.37 3.95
CA THR A 73 -9.02 -4.17 4.53
C THR A 73 -8.48 -2.77 4.25
N LEU A 74 -8.69 -2.26 3.05
CA LEU A 74 -8.07 -1.03 2.59
C LEU A 74 -8.88 0.24 2.91
N THR A 75 -10.21 0.14 3.05
CA THR A 75 -11.12 1.31 3.06
C THR A 75 -12.21 1.29 4.13
N GLN A 76 -12.58 0.13 4.70
CA GLN A 76 -13.82 0.01 5.53
C GLN A 76 -13.59 -0.39 6.99
N LEU A 77 -12.33 -0.47 7.44
CA LEU A 77 -12.01 -0.60 8.87
C LEU A 77 -11.90 0.79 9.51
N SER A 78 -11.50 0.86 10.79
CA SER A 78 -11.27 2.14 11.46
C SER A 78 -10.22 2.98 10.71
N PHE A 79 -10.42 4.29 10.66
CA PHE A 79 -9.59 5.22 9.89
C PHE A 79 -8.09 5.17 10.26
N ASP A 80 -7.77 4.80 11.50
CA ASP A 80 -6.40 4.69 12.01
C ASP A 80 -5.68 3.38 11.60
N ILE A 81 -6.36 2.47 10.89
CA ILE A 81 -5.82 1.17 10.50
C ILE A 81 -6.05 0.81 9.01
N VAL A 82 -6.50 1.79 8.21
CA VAL A 82 -6.69 1.66 6.75
C VAL A 82 -5.71 2.56 6.00
N TRP A 83 -5.43 2.24 4.74
CA TRP A 83 -4.62 3.10 3.87
C TRP A 83 -5.41 4.25 3.27
N ASP A 84 -6.71 4.05 3.06
CA ASP A 84 -7.61 5.05 2.50
C ASP A 84 -7.69 6.32 3.35
N GLY A 85 -7.63 7.47 2.69
CA GLY A 85 -7.54 8.79 3.32
C GLY A 85 -6.17 9.11 3.94
N SER A 86 -5.17 8.23 3.84
CA SER A 86 -3.82 8.53 4.31
C SER A 86 -3.13 9.62 3.47
N ALA A 87 -2.05 10.18 4.01
CA ALA A 87 -1.32 11.30 3.39
C ALA A 87 -2.20 12.53 3.03
N ASP A 88 -3.16 12.85 3.89
CA ASP A 88 -4.08 13.99 3.72
C ASP A 88 -4.98 13.84 2.48
N TRP A 89 -5.56 12.65 2.30
CA TRP A 89 -6.39 12.25 1.15
C TRP A 89 -5.66 12.21 -0.20
N ARG A 90 -4.35 12.02 -0.15
CA ARG A 90 -3.54 11.71 -1.33
C ARG A 90 -3.48 10.21 -1.63
N VAL A 91 -3.88 9.39 -0.68
CA VAL A 91 -4.20 7.99 -0.91
C VAL A 91 -5.71 7.89 -0.76
N ASP A 92 -6.40 7.70 -1.88
CA ASP A 92 -7.85 7.58 -1.95
C ASP A 92 -8.17 6.33 -2.78
N LEU A 93 -8.40 5.21 -2.09
CA LEU A 93 -8.41 3.89 -2.72
C LEU A 93 -9.82 3.50 -3.12
N TRP A 94 -10.09 3.45 -4.42
CA TRP A 94 -11.40 3.08 -4.94
C TRP A 94 -11.41 1.73 -5.65
N ARG A 95 -12.33 0.83 -5.25
CA ARG A 95 -12.46 -0.46 -5.92
C ARG A 95 -13.30 -0.34 -7.20
N ALA A 96 -12.70 -0.72 -8.33
CA ALA A 96 -13.39 -0.85 -9.60
C ALA A 96 -14.53 -1.89 -9.52
N PRO A 97 -15.68 -1.67 -10.19
CA PRO A 97 -16.87 -2.52 -10.06
C PRO A 97 -16.71 -3.94 -10.64
N LYS A 98 -15.82 -4.14 -11.62
CA LYS A 98 -15.57 -5.45 -12.26
C LYS A 98 -14.20 -6.01 -11.88
N ALA A 99 -13.99 -7.30 -12.10
CA ALA A 99 -12.66 -7.90 -12.03
C ALA A 99 -11.75 -7.34 -13.13
N CYS A 100 -10.44 -7.33 -12.90
CA CYS A 100 -9.49 -6.74 -13.85
C CYS A 100 -9.58 -7.34 -15.26
N ASN A 101 -9.86 -8.63 -15.36
CA ASN A 101 -9.96 -9.37 -16.62
C ASN A 101 -11.31 -9.21 -17.34
N GLU A 102 -12.26 -8.47 -16.76
CA GLU A 102 -13.56 -8.16 -17.37
C GLU A 102 -13.57 -6.79 -18.07
N TYR A 103 -12.53 -5.99 -17.89
CA TYR A 103 -12.33 -4.73 -18.60
C TYR A 103 -11.67 -4.96 -19.96
N SER A 104 -11.99 -4.09 -20.93
CA SER A 104 -11.20 -3.99 -22.15
C SER A 104 -9.78 -3.53 -21.80
N THR A 105 -8.80 -3.80 -22.67
CA THR A 105 -7.43 -3.29 -22.45
C THR A 105 -7.40 -1.77 -22.31
N ALA A 106 -8.23 -1.04 -23.06
CA ALA A 106 -8.29 0.42 -22.99
C ALA A 106 -8.83 0.91 -21.63
N ASP A 107 -9.89 0.28 -21.11
CA ASP A 107 -10.47 0.66 -19.82
C ASP A 107 -9.57 0.25 -18.66
N ARG A 108 -8.98 -0.94 -18.73
CA ARG A 108 -8.03 -1.45 -17.74
C ARG A 108 -6.78 -0.58 -17.63
N ASN A 109 -6.36 0.07 -18.70
CA ASN A 109 -5.25 1.03 -18.70
C ASN A 109 -5.57 2.34 -17.95
N ASN A 110 -6.79 2.52 -17.44
CA ASN A 110 -7.14 3.62 -16.55
C ASN A 110 -7.18 3.19 -15.07
N ILE A 111 -6.83 1.94 -14.76
CA ILE A 111 -6.78 1.41 -13.39
C ILE A 111 -5.33 1.36 -12.93
N GLU A 112 -5.02 2.07 -11.87
CA GLU A 112 -3.66 2.25 -11.33
C GLU A 112 -3.11 0.99 -10.67
N ILE A 113 -3.97 0.25 -9.95
CA ILE A 113 -3.53 -0.85 -9.10
C ILE A 113 -4.28 -2.13 -9.44
N GLU A 114 -3.55 -3.22 -9.59
CA GLU A 114 -4.15 -4.54 -9.81
C GLU A 114 -3.74 -5.52 -8.72
N TYR A 115 -4.71 -6.00 -7.95
CA TYR A 115 -4.49 -7.14 -7.06
C TYR A 115 -4.72 -8.44 -7.83
N ARG A 116 -3.67 -9.25 -7.92
CA ARG A 116 -3.67 -10.51 -8.66
C ARG A 116 -3.44 -11.68 -7.71
N ILE A 117 -4.39 -12.63 -7.73
CA ILE A 117 -4.35 -13.81 -6.85
C ILE A 117 -4.12 -15.07 -7.67
N ARG A 118 -3.10 -15.85 -7.30
CA ARG A 118 -2.73 -17.14 -7.92
C ARG A 118 -2.25 -18.15 -6.88
N GLU A 119 -2.05 -19.41 -7.27
CA GLU A 119 -1.38 -20.40 -6.42
C GLU A 119 0.11 -20.05 -6.20
N THR A 120 0.77 -19.56 -7.24
CA THR A 120 2.20 -19.24 -7.26
C THR A 120 2.49 -18.01 -8.10
N TRP A 121 3.51 -17.26 -7.68
CA TRP A 121 4.11 -16.14 -8.39
C TRP A 121 5.63 -16.30 -8.55
N ALA A 122 6.16 -17.52 -8.41
CA ALA A 122 7.62 -17.73 -8.33
C ALA A 122 8.42 -17.14 -9.51
N SER A 123 7.85 -17.17 -10.72
CA SER A 123 8.48 -16.59 -11.91
C SER A 123 8.49 -15.05 -11.94
N VAL A 124 7.67 -14.41 -11.12
CA VAL A 124 7.51 -12.94 -11.03
C VAL A 124 8.19 -12.41 -9.76
N CYS A 125 7.90 -13.02 -8.61
CA CYS A 125 8.38 -12.60 -7.30
C CYS A 125 9.71 -13.26 -6.89
N GLY A 126 10.39 -13.95 -7.82
CA GLY A 126 11.71 -14.56 -7.56
C GLY A 126 11.69 -15.75 -6.60
N GLY A 127 10.52 -16.30 -6.28
CA GLY A 127 10.39 -17.48 -5.43
C GLY A 127 8.96 -17.74 -4.96
N ASP A 128 8.71 -18.96 -4.48
CA ASP A 128 7.35 -19.43 -4.18
C ASP A 128 6.84 -18.99 -2.80
N ILE A 129 7.69 -18.41 -1.95
CA ILE A 129 7.31 -17.94 -0.61
C ILE A 129 6.85 -16.48 -0.59
N TYR A 130 7.04 -15.76 -1.70
CA TYR A 130 6.89 -14.30 -1.74
C TYR A 130 5.56 -13.88 -2.37
N ALA A 131 4.90 -12.92 -1.71
CA ALA A 131 4.11 -11.93 -2.42
C ALA A 131 5.06 -10.81 -2.85
N CYS A 132 4.66 -10.03 -3.85
CA CYS A 132 5.46 -8.90 -4.29
C CYS A 132 4.62 -7.87 -5.03
N VAL A 133 5.21 -6.69 -5.22
CA VAL A 133 4.69 -5.66 -6.12
C VAL A 133 5.60 -5.48 -7.32
N THR A 134 5.02 -5.41 -8.52
CA THR A 134 5.74 -5.03 -9.73
C THR A 134 5.23 -3.71 -10.27
N SER A 135 6.14 -2.79 -10.55
CA SER A 135 5.86 -1.47 -11.09
C SER A 135 6.06 -1.44 -12.60
N VAL A 136 5.12 -0.87 -13.34
CA VAL A 136 5.18 -0.78 -14.81
C VAL A 136 4.79 0.62 -15.30
N SER A 137 5.20 0.95 -16.53
CA SER A 137 4.96 2.25 -17.17
C SER A 137 5.48 3.44 -16.35
N PRO A 138 6.81 3.64 -16.32
CA PRO A 138 7.41 4.62 -15.44
C PRO A 138 7.25 6.04 -15.99
N ILE A 139 6.89 7.00 -15.14
CA ILE A 139 6.62 8.41 -15.45
C ILE A 139 7.67 9.29 -14.77
N THR A 140 8.41 10.07 -15.54
CA THR A 140 9.35 11.06 -14.99
C THR A 140 8.59 12.30 -14.54
N ASP A 141 8.85 12.78 -13.32
CA ASP A 141 8.28 14.03 -12.82
C ASP A 141 8.67 15.23 -13.70
N ALA A 142 7.87 16.29 -13.66
CA ALA A 142 8.07 17.55 -14.37
C ALA A 142 9.45 18.18 -14.09
N THR A 143 10.01 18.02 -12.89
CA THR A 143 11.35 18.51 -12.54
C THR A 143 12.47 17.65 -13.13
N ARG A 144 12.16 16.43 -13.61
CA ARG A 144 13.12 15.40 -14.02
C ARG A 144 14.13 15.07 -12.91
N ALA A 145 13.74 15.16 -11.65
CA ALA A 145 14.57 14.72 -10.53
C ALA A 145 14.37 13.24 -10.21
N HIS A 146 13.17 12.71 -10.48
CA HIS A 146 12.75 11.36 -10.11
C HIS A 146 11.71 10.79 -11.09
N GLN A 147 11.54 9.47 -11.05
CA GLN A 147 10.60 8.69 -11.84
C GLN A 147 9.72 7.85 -10.91
N HIS A 148 8.42 7.85 -11.17
CA HIS A 148 7.38 7.10 -10.46
C HIS A 148 6.68 6.15 -11.44
N TYR A 149 5.63 5.44 -11.04
CA TYR A 149 5.00 4.43 -11.90
C TYR A 149 3.51 4.67 -12.10
N LYS A 150 3.06 4.51 -13.35
CA LYS A 150 1.65 4.64 -13.68
C LYS A 150 0.82 3.47 -13.18
N TYR A 151 1.38 2.26 -13.19
CA TYR A 151 0.64 1.07 -12.79
C TYR A 151 1.45 0.18 -11.86
N MET A 152 0.77 -0.36 -10.85
CA MET A 152 1.33 -1.25 -9.85
C MET A 152 0.53 -2.55 -9.82
N ASN A 153 1.21 -3.69 -9.84
CA ASN A 153 0.56 -5.00 -9.72
C ASN A 153 0.97 -5.62 -8.40
N VAL A 154 -0.02 -5.95 -7.56
CA VAL A 154 0.15 -6.62 -6.29
C VAL A 154 -0.11 -8.11 -6.48
N HIS A 155 0.92 -8.93 -6.29
CA HIS A 155 0.89 -10.37 -6.54
C HIS A 155 0.75 -11.12 -5.22
N LEU A 156 -0.48 -11.56 -4.91
CA LEU A 156 -0.80 -12.30 -3.68
C LEU A 156 -0.97 -13.79 -3.97
N LYS A 157 -0.49 -14.64 -3.07
CA LYS A 157 -0.75 -16.08 -3.14
C LYS A 157 -2.08 -16.44 -2.47
N ARG A 158 -2.80 -17.39 -3.06
CA ARG A 158 -4.01 -17.97 -2.46
C ARG A 158 -3.78 -18.46 -1.03
N GLU A 159 -2.65 -19.13 -0.80
CA GLU A 159 -2.29 -19.67 0.52
C GLU A 159 -2.19 -18.58 1.60
N GLN A 160 -1.61 -17.42 1.27
CA GLN A 160 -1.50 -16.28 2.19
C GLN A 160 -2.87 -15.69 2.56
N LEU A 161 -3.84 -15.91 1.68
CA LEU A 161 -5.20 -15.45 1.79
C LEU A 161 -6.14 -16.52 2.37
N ALA A 162 -5.71 -17.79 2.52
CA ALA A 162 -6.58 -18.95 2.74
C ALA A 162 -7.52 -18.90 3.98
N ALA A 163 -7.29 -17.97 4.91
CA ALA A 163 -8.13 -17.73 6.08
C ALA A 163 -8.66 -16.29 6.12
N LEU A 164 -9.33 -15.86 5.04
CA LEU A 164 -9.85 -14.50 4.82
C LEU A 164 -10.67 -13.96 6.01
N ALA A 165 -11.62 -14.72 6.54
CA ALA A 165 -12.60 -14.16 7.48
C ALA A 165 -12.10 -13.98 8.92
N THR A 166 -11.00 -14.62 9.32
CA THR A 166 -10.65 -14.75 10.76
C THR A 166 -9.17 -14.55 11.07
N THR A 167 -8.30 -14.25 10.09
CA THR A 167 -6.88 -14.09 10.35
C THR A 167 -6.36 -12.71 9.97
N HIS A 168 -5.65 -12.08 10.91
CA HIS A 168 -4.83 -10.90 10.68
C HIS A 168 -3.75 -11.14 9.61
N ARG A 169 -3.41 -12.40 9.31
CA ARG A 169 -2.42 -12.79 8.31
C ARG A 169 -2.81 -12.38 6.89
N ALA A 170 -4.05 -12.60 6.45
CA ALA A 170 -4.45 -12.21 5.09
C ALA A 170 -4.41 -10.69 4.92
N ARG A 171 -4.91 -9.95 5.91
CA ARG A 171 -4.86 -8.47 5.95
C ARG A 171 -3.43 -7.95 6.00
N LYS A 172 -2.56 -8.61 6.76
CA LYS A 172 -1.13 -8.32 6.84
C LYS A 172 -0.49 -8.29 5.45
N PHE A 173 -0.68 -9.35 4.65
CA PHE A 173 -0.12 -9.39 3.29
C PHE A 173 -0.71 -8.29 2.39
N ILE A 174 -2.03 -8.08 2.43
CA ILE A 174 -2.67 -7.00 1.66
C ILE A 174 -2.07 -5.64 2.04
N ASN A 175 -1.99 -5.31 3.32
CA ASN A 175 -1.48 -4.03 3.78
C ASN A 175 0.03 -3.87 3.53
N HIS A 176 0.82 -4.93 3.72
CA HIS A 176 2.26 -4.96 3.45
C HIS A 176 2.55 -4.66 1.99
N GLU A 177 1.95 -5.41 1.06
CA GLU A 177 2.17 -5.16 -0.36
C GLU A 177 1.60 -3.82 -0.82
N THR A 178 0.48 -3.38 -0.24
CA THR A 178 -0.04 -2.01 -0.50
C THR A 178 0.95 -0.95 -0.02
N GLY A 179 1.66 -1.18 1.09
CA GLY A 179 2.76 -0.33 1.51
C GLY A 179 3.84 -0.17 0.42
N HIS A 180 4.19 -1.25 -0.31
CA HIS A 180 5.08 -1.16 -1.46
C HIS A 180 4.49 -0.38 -2.64
N VAL A 181 3.18 -0.49 -2.90
CA VAL A 181 2.49 0.36 -3.90
C VAL A 181 2.66 1.84 -3.57
N LEU A 182 2.62 2.18 -2.27
CA LEU A 182 2.76 3.53 -1.74
C LEU A 182 4.22 3.95 -1.50
N GLY A 183 5.19 3.12 -1.88
CA GLY A 183 6.63 3.46 -1.84
C GLY A 183 7.37 3.10 -0.57
N LEU A 184 6.75 2.38 0.37
CA LEU A 184 7.45 1.80 1.51
C LEU A 184 8.30 0.61 1.05
N ARG A 185 9.45 0.40 1.70
CA ARG A 185 10.34 -0.72 1.43
C ARG A 185 10.30 -1.76 2.54
N ASP A 186 10.83 -2.93 2.25
CA ASP A 186 11.10 -3.94 3.26
C ASP A 186 12.18 -3.49 4.25
N PRO A 187 12.06 -3.88 5.53
CA PRO A 187 13.07 -3.57 6.53
C PRO A 187 14.39 -4.27 6.21
N VAL A 188 15.52 -3.57 6.39
CA VAL A 188 16.87 -4.17 6.31
C VAL A 188 17.56 -4.28 7.66
N SER A 189 16.92 -3.83 8.74
CA SER A 189 17.37 -4.06 10.11
C SER A 189 16.21 -4.09 11.10
N GLY A 190 16.43 -4.64 12.30
CA GLY A 190 15.40 -4.77 13.33
C GLY A 190 14.78 -3.45 13.79
N ALA A 191 15.55 -2.36 13.77
CA ALA A 191 15.02 -1.03 14.09
C ALA A 191 13.97 -0.55 13.07
N GLU A 192 13.98 -1.13 11.86
CA GLU A 192 13.13 -0.74 10.74
C GLU A 192 11.79 -1.46 10.71
N CYS A 193 11.49 -2.37 11.63
CA CYS A 193 10.29 -3.21 11.52
C CYS A 193 9.45 -3.27 12.79
N MET A 194 9.94 -2.74 13.91
CA MET A 194 9.23 -2.84 15.20
C MET A 194 7.88 -2.13 15.23
N TYR A 195 7.63 -1.18 14.33
CA TYR A 195 6.42 -0.35 14.31
C TYR A 195 5.85 -0.14 12.92
N SER A 196 5.99 -1.11 12.01
CA SER A 196 5.55 -0.94 10.63
C SER A 196 4.83 -2.18 10.12
N VAL A 197 3.82 -1.98 9.28
CA VAL A 197 3.19 -3.06 8.53
C VAL A 197 4.12 -3.72 7.51
N MET A 198 5.28 -3.11 7.23
CA MET A 198 6.34 -3.68 6.39
C MET A 198 7.12 -4.82 7.09
N THR A 199 6.91 -5.07 8.38
CA THR A 199 7.45 -6.28 9.04
C THR A 199 6.83 -7.56 8.45
N ASN A 200 7.51 -8.70 8.48
CA ASN A 200 6.96 -10.01 8.12
C ASN A 200 7.81 -11.11 8.78
N ASP A 201 7.29 -12.31 8.94
CA ASP A 201 7.97 -13.47 9.53
C ASP A 201 9.27 -13.82 8.76
N LEU A 202 9.35 -13.47 7.47
CA LEU A 202 10.58 -13.59 6.67
C LEU A 202 11.74 -12.77 7.25
N TYR A 203 11.45 -11.69 7.97
CA TYR A 203 12.41 -10.76 8.56
C TYR A 203 12.71 -11.05 10.03
N ALA A 204 12.24 -12.19 10.57
CA ALA A 204 12.54 -12.57 11.95
C ALA A 204 14.05 -12.63 12.23
N HIS A 205 14.86 -13.00 11.24
CA HIS A 205 16.32 -13.01 11.32
C HIS A 205 16.95 -11.62 11.52
N LEU A 206 16.23 -10.53 11.19
CA LEU A 206 16.62 -9.14 11.44
C LEU A 206 16.21 -8.65 12.84
N GLY A 207 15.50 -9.46 13.64
CA GLY A 207 14.92 -9.07 14.93
C GLY A 207 13.49 -8.51 14.84
N CYS A 208 12.85 -8.66 13.67
CA CYS A 208 11.48 -8.21 13.44
C CYS A 208 10.47 -9.18 14.06
N THR A 209 10.03 -8.90 15.29
CA THR A 209 9.11 -9.76 16.05
C THR A 209 7.70 -9.17 16.20
N ALA A 210 7.50 -7.94 15.72
CA ALA A 210 6.23 -7.24 15.87
C ALA A 210 5.14 -7.86 14.96
N THR A 211 3.97 -8.15 15.55
CA THR A 211 2.81 -8.72 14.85
C THR A 211 1.85 -7.61 14.36
N VAL A 212 2.41 -6.60 13.71
CA VAL A 212 1.65 -5.47 13.16
C VAL A 212 0.99 -5.92 11.86
N TRP A 213 -0.34 -5.93 11.74
CA TRP A 213 -1.03 -6.36 10.51
C TRP A 213 -1.69 -5.23 9.72
N HIS A 214 -1.71 -4.03 10.28
CA HIS A 214 -2.29 -2.83 9.69
C HIS A 214 -1.24 -1.71 9.66
N PRO A 215 -1.44 -0.69 8.81
CA PRO A 215 -0.59 0.49 8.79
C PRO A 215 -0.55 1.16 10.17
N THR A 216 0.63 1.61 10.59
CA THR A 216 0.82 2.31 11.84
C THR A 216 1.00 3.81 11.62
N THR A 217 1.06 4.59 12.70
CA THR A 217 1.47 6.00 12.65
C THR A 217 2.81 6.20 11.91
N SER A 218 3.77 5.28 12.08
CA SER A 218 5.06 5.35 11.39
C SER A 218 4.88 5.21 9.89
N ASP A 219 4.04 4.26 9.46
CA ASP A 219 3.74 4.04 8.05
C ASP A 219 3.06 5.26 7.42
N PHE A 220 2.04 5.82 8.09
CA PHE A 220 1.34 7.02 7.61
C PHE A 220 2.24 8.25 7.47
N VAL A 221 3.16 8.48 8.42
CA VAL A 221 4.13 9.58 8.33
C VAL A 221 5.04 9.40 7.12
N SER A 222 5.44 8.16 6.84
CA SER A 222 6.30 7.80 5.71
C SER A 222 5.60 8.03 4.38
N VAL A 223 4.37 7.52 4.25
CA VAL A 223 3.55 7.70 3.05
C VAL A 223 3.23 9.18 2.82
N ARG A 224 2.93 9.97 3.87
CA ARG A 224 2.76 11.43 3.74
C ARG A 224 4.03 12.12 3.23
N SER A 225 5.20 11.66 3.67
CA SER A 225 6.48 12.18 3.17
C SER A 225 6.68 11.87 1.68
N ILE A 226 6.36 10.64 1.25
CA ILE A 226 6.44 10.22 -0.17
C ILE A 226 5.45 10.99 -1.03
N ALA A 227 4.23 11.15 -0.54
CA ALA A 227 3.15 11.82 -1.26
C ALA A 227 3.47 13.30 -1.56
N ASN A 228 4.35 13.93 -0.79
CA ASN A 228 4.82 15.28 -1.05
C ASN A 228 5.89 15.31 -2.16
N ARG A 229 5.51 15.77 -3.37
CA ARG A 229 6.40 15.90 -4.55
C ARG A 229 7.69 16.71 -4.32
N ALA A 230 7.75 17.53 -3.27
CA ALA A 230 8.96 18.29 -2.96
C ALA A 230 10.08 17.42 -2.36
N ASN A 231 9.78 16.18 -1.95
CA ASN A 231 10.70 15.21 -1.37
C ASN A 231 11.16 14.19 -2.41
#